data_AF-A0A1I2IFE8-F1
#
_entry.id   AF-A0A1I2IFE8-F1
#
_cell.length_a   1.000
_cell.length_b   1.000
_cell.length_c   1.000
_cell.angle_alpha   90.00
_cell.angle_beta   90.00
_cell.angle_gamma   90.00
#
_symmetry.space_group_name_H-M   'P 1'
#
loop_
_entity.id
_entity.type
_entity.pdbx_description
1 polymer ?
#
loop_
_entity_poly.entity_id
_entity_poly.type
_entity_poly.pdbx_seq_one_letter_code
_entity_poly.pdbx_strand_id
1 'polypeptide(L)'
;MTIQTRHFVLTPEGTIREFTPEQAALIAAGAGRLPEFAGHDLRYLQLTLENVPDSDELRIQTVGARIHFDEHGRLSEAGPPAESEPITRFEHDAVVQWALRDLPAVAPTFH
;
A
#
# COMPACT_ATOMS: atom_id res chain seq x y z
N MET A 1 10.70 -16.61 -10.44
CA MET A 1 9.79 -16.10 -9.40
C MET A 1 10.21 -14.69 -9.10
N THR A 2 9.39 -13.72 -9.46
CA THR A 2 9.63 -12.31 -9.09
C THR A 2 8.55 -11.93 -8.10
N ILE A 3 9.00 -11.50 -6.91
CA ILE A 3 8.13 -10.98 -5.86
C ILE A 3 8.39 -9.47 -5.80
N GLN A 4 7.33 -8.69 -5.97
CA GLN A 4 7.39 -7.23 -5.90
C GLN A 4 6.45 -6.76 -4.81
N THR A 5 7.02 -6.11 -3.80
CA THR A 5 6.25 -5.46 -2.73
C THR A 5 6.12 -3.97 -3.05
N ARG A 6 4.88 -3.46 -3.00
CA ARG A 6 4.56 -2.04 -3.15
C ARG A 6 3.83 -1.57 -1.90
N HIS A 7 4.09 -0.32 -1.51
CA HIS A 7 3.61 0.26 -0.28
C HIS A 7 2.72 1.45 -0.60
N PHE A 8 1.51 1.47 -0.05
CA PHE A 8 0.52 2.49 -0.34
C PHE A 8 0.00 3.12 0.94
N VAL A 9 -0.21 4.43 0.89
CA VAL A 9 -0.89 5.21 1.93
C VAL A 9 -2.10 5.88 1.31
N LEU A 10 -3.25 5.69 1.94
CA LEU A 10 -4.50 6.34 1.57
C LEU A 10 -4.68 7.56 2.47
N THR A 11 -4.78 8.73 1.85
CA THR A 11 -4.98 9.98 2.57
C THR A 11 -6.47 10.24 2.82
N PRO A 12 -6.84 11.07 3.80
CA PRO A 12 -8.24 11.38 4.10
C PRO A 12 -8.95 12.06 2.92
N GLU A 13 -8.19 12.71 2.04
CA GLU A 13 -8.68 13.36 0.82
C GLU A 13 -8.95 12.36 -0.32
N GLY A 14 -8.77 11.06 -0.07
CA GLY A 14 -8.99 10.00 -1.05
C GLY A 14 -7.84 9.86 -2.07
N THR A 15 -6.66 10.40 -1.77
CA THR A 15 -5.48 10.25 -2.64
C THR A 15 -4.72 8.98 -2.27
N ILE A 16 -4.23 8.27 -3.30
CA ILE A 16 -3.35 7.10 -3.13
C ILE A 16 -1.92 7.55 -3.34
N ARG A 17 -1.06 7.30 -2.35
CA ARG A 17 0.37 7.57 -2.47
C ARG A 17 1.17 6.30 -2.38
N GLU A 18 2.07 6.13 -3.34
CA GLU A 18 2.92 4.97 -3.44
C GLU A 18 4.33 5.27 -2.92
N PHE A 19 4.90 4.31 -2.21
CA PHE A 19 6.26 4.32 -1.70
C PHE A 19 6.99 3.06 -2.17
N THR A 20 8.27 3.23 -2.49
CA THR A 20 9.15 2.07 -2.71
C THR A 20 9.42 1.35 -1.38
N PRO A 21 9.85 0.07 -1.41
CA PRO A 21 10.23 -0.66 -0.20
C PRO A 21 11.28 0.07 0.65
N GLU A 22 12.25 0.72 0.01
CA GLU A 22 13.29 1.49 0.70
C GLU A 22 12.71 2.73 1.39
N GLN A 23 11.82 3.46 0.72
CA GLN A 23 11.13 4.61 1.31
C GLN A 23 10.24 4.18 2.48
N ALA A 24 9.47 3.11 2.30
CA ALA A 24 8.62 2.56 3.36
C ALA A 24 9.44 2.13 4.57
N ALA A 25 10.60 1.50 4.36
CA ALA A 25 11.52 1.13 5.44
C ALA A 25 12.08 2.36 6.18
N LEU A 26 12.44 3.44 5.47
CA LEU A 26 12.90 4.68 6.08
C LEU A 26 11.81 5.36 6.92
N ILE A 27 10.57 5.36 6.42
CA ILE A 27 9.40 5.89 7.14
C ILE A 27 9.12 5.03 8.38
N ALA A 28 9.11 3.70 8.23
CA ALA A 28 8.92 2.76 9.33
C ALA A 28 9.99 2.89 10.43
N ALA A 29 11.23 3.20 10.04
CA ALA A 29 12.33 3.45 10.98
C ALA A 29 12.27 4.85 11.63
N GLY A 30 11.30 5.69 11.28
CA GLY A 30 11.19 7.08 11.75
C GLY A 30 12.26 8.04 11.19
N ALA A 31 13.07 7.57 10.24
CA ALA A 31 14.11 8.34 9.56
C ALA A 31 13.54 9.20 8.40
N GLY A 32 12.44 8.77 7.80
CA GLY A 32 11.67 9.53 6.81
C GLY A 32 10.66 10.46 7.47
N ARG A 33 10.75 11.77 7.19
CA ARG A 33 9.76 12.77 7.61
C ARG A 33 8.82 13.07 6.45
N LEU A 34 7.52 12.99 6.69
CA LEU A 34 6.45 13.33 5.76
C LEU A 34 5.56 14.43 6.38
N PRO A 35 5.98 15.72 6.29
CA PRO A 35 5.26 16.84 6.90
C PRO A 35 3.79 16.94 6.48
N GLU A 36 3.48 16.53 5.24
CA GLU A 36 2.12 16.49 4.71
C GLU A 36 1.18 15.50 5.41
N PHE A 37 1.73 14.56 6.19
CA PHE A 37 0.97 13.60 6.97
C PHE A 37 1.01 13.89 8.47
N ALA A 38 1.60 15.02 8.88
CA ALA A 38 1.76 15.36 10.29
C ALA A 38 0.41 15.42 11.04
N GLY A 39 0.32 14.75 12.19
CA GLY A 39 -0.88 14.72 13.03
C GLY A 39 -2.04 13.88 12.47
N HIS A 40 -1.81 13.10 11.41
CA HIS A 40 -2.87 12.31 10.77
C HIS A 40 -2.75 10.81 11.02
N ASP A 41 -3.92 10.20 11.22
CA ASP A 41 -4.14 8.77 11.13
C ASP A 41 -4.47 8.38 9.70
N LEU A 42 -3.62 7.54 9.11
CA LEU A 42 -3.71 7.13 7.73
C LEU A 42 -3.86 5.62 7.62
N ARG A 43 -4.47 5.19 6.52
CA ARG A 43 -4.58 3.76 6.18
C ARG A 43 -3.44 3.38 5.26
N TYR A 44 -2.77 2.31 5.61
CA TYR A 44 -1.64 1.77 4.88
C TYR A 44 -2.01 0.42 4.29
N LEU A 45 -1.64 0.21 3.02
CA LEU A 45 -1.76 -1.08 2.35
C LEU A 45 -0.40 -1.48 1.80
N GLN A 46 0.04 -2.68 2.16
CA GLN A 46 1.12 -3.37 1.49
C GLN A 46 0.53 -4.31 0.46
N LEU A 47 1.03 -4.26 -0.77
CA LEU A 47 0.63 -5.15 -1.84
C LEU A 47 1.85 -5.95 -2.31
N THR A 48 1.75 -7.27 -2.25
CA THR A 48 2.76 -8.20 -2.74
C THR A 48 2.25 -8.83 -4.02
N LEU A 49 2.95 -8.55 -5.13
CA LEU A 49 2.76 -9.20 -6.42
C LEU A 49 3.75 -10.35 -6.52
N GLU A 50 3.26 -11.55 -6.78
CA GLU A 50 4.08 -12.71 -7.07
C GLU A 50 3.78 -13.18 -8.49
N ASN A 51 4.81 -13.16 -9.33
CA ASN A 51 4.78 -13.74 -10.67
C ASN A 51 5.45 -15.13 -10.62
N VAL A 52 4.63 -16.16 -10.82
CA VAL A 52 5.05 -17.55 -10.83
C VAL A 52 5.49 -17.93 -12.25
N PRO A 53 6.78 -18.23 -12.47
CA PRO A 53 7.24 -18.70 -13.78
C PRO A 53 6.50 -20.01 -14.13
N ASP A 54 6.15 -20.19 -15.41
CA ASP A 54 5.30 -21.29 -15.92
C ASP A 54 3.80 -21.24 -15.56
N SER A 55 3.33 -20.12 -15.01
CA SER A 55 1.90 -19.86 -14.86
C SER A 55 1.56 -18.46 -15.39
N ASP A 56 0.49 -18.34 -16.17
CA ASP A 56 -0.08 -17.04 -16.55
C ASP A 56 -0.80 -16.35 -15.37
N GLU A 57 -0.70 -16.90 -14.15
CA GLU A 57 -1.33 -16.37 -12.95
C GLU A 57 -0.43 -15.36 -12.22
N LEU A 58 -0.96 -14.14 -12.07
CA LEU A 58 -0.42 -13.14 -11.15
C LEU A 58 -1.10 -13.30 -9.79
N ARG A 59 -0.32 -13.62 -8.75
CA ARG A 59 -0.83 -13.70 -7.38
C ARG A 59 -0.66 -12.35 -6.70
N ILE A 60 -1.75 -11.86 -6.12
CA ILE A 60 -1.79 -10.59 -5.40
C ILE A 60 -2.19 -10.87 -3.96
N GLN A 61 -1.36 -10.43 -3.03
CA GLN A 61 -1.66 -10.46 -1.61
C GLN A 61 -1.61 -9.04 -1.06
N THR A 62 -2.58 -8.70 -0.22
CA THR A 62 -2.66 -7.38 0.40
C THR A 62 -2.70 -7.49 1.91
N VAL A 63 -1.93 -6.64 2.59
CA VAL A 63 -1.97 -6.50 4.05
C VAL A 63 -2.31 -5.05 4.37
N GLY A 64 -3.31 -4.89 5.22
CA GLY A 64 -3.76 -3.60 5.69
C GLY A 64 -3.22 -3.27 7.09
N ALA A 65 -2.87 -2.01 7.32
CA ALA A 65 -2.49 -1.49 8.64
C ALA A 65 -3.02 -0.07 8.83
N ARG A 66 -3.14 0.37 10.08
CA ARG A 66 -3.29 1.78 10.44
C ARG A 66 -1.92 2.33 10.84
N ILE A 67 -1.61 3.52 10.37
CA ILE A 67 -0.39 4.25 10.74
C ILE A 67 -0.75 5.64 11.26
N HIS A 68 -0.09 6.06 12.33
CA HIS A 68 -0.22 7.40 12.89
C HIS A 68 1.10 8.14 12.74
N PHE A 69 1.01 9.39 12.27
CA PHE A 69 2.15 10.30 12.20
C PHE A 69 2.03 11.38 13.28
N ASP A 70 3.15 11.67 13.93
CA ASP A 70 3.23 12.76 14.91
C ASP A 70 3.07 14.15 14.27
N GLU A 71 3.03 15.21 15.09
CA GLU A 71 2.97 16.63 14.66
C GLU A 71 4.16 17.07 13.79
N HIS A 72 5.20 16.23 13.71
CA HIS A 72 6.34 16.46 12.87
C HIS A 72 6.30 15.62 11.59
N GLY A 73 5.28 14.79 11.36
CA GLY A 73 5.21 13.92 10.19
C GLY A 73 6.16 12.73 10.26
N ARG A 74 6.54 12.28 11.45
CA ARG A 74 7.24 11.02 11.65
C ARG A 74 6.25 9.94 12.05
N LEU A 75 6.46 8.73 11.56
CA LEU A 75 5.66 7.60 11.97
C LEU A 75 5.87 7.35 13.47
N SER A 76 4.80 7.46 14.26
CA SER A 76 4.83 7.24 15.71
C SER A 76 4.11 5.96 16.12
N GLU A 77 3.10 5.53 15.35
CA GLU A 77 2.37 4.29 15.61
C GLU A 77 2.10 3.54 14.30
N ALA A 78 2.22 2.21 14.33
CA ALA A 78 1.81 1.33 13.25
C ALA A 78 1.21 0.07 13.87
N GLY A 79 -0.01 -0.27 13.46
CA GLY A 79 -0.75 -1.38 14.04
C GLY A 79 -1.78 -1.96 13.08
N PRO A 80 -2.42 -3.08 13.45
CA PRO A 80 -3.52 -3.62 12.67
C PRO A 80 -4.63 -2.57 12.53
N PRO A 81 -5.43 -2.61 11.45
CA PRO A 81 -6.60 -1.76 11.32
C PRO A 81 -7.50 -1.95 12.55
N ALA A 82 -8.05 -0.87 13.09
CA ALA A 82 -9.00 -0.97 14.19
C ALA A 82 -10.24 -1.75 13.70
N GLU A 83 -10.84 -2.56 14.58
CA GLU A 83 -12.06 -3.31 14.24
C GLU A 83 -13.21 -2.38 13.82
N SER A 84 -13.21 -1.14 14.30
CA SER A 84 -14.16 -0.09 13.93
C SER A 84 -13.92 0.53 12.55
N GLU A 85 -12.71 0.39 12.01
CA GLU A 85 -12.29 0.99 10.73
C GLU A 85 -11.46 0.00 9.91
N PRO A 86 -12.08 -1.10 9.45
CA PRO A 86 -11.42 -2.04 8.58
C PRO A 86 -11.08 -1.38 7.25
N ILE A 87 -10.00 -1.82 6.62
CA ILE A 87 -9.74 -1.47 5.23
C ILE A 87 -10.85 -2.06 4.38
N THR A 88 -11.54 -1.18 3.66
CA THR A 88 -12.70 -1.54 2.88
C THR A 88 -12.29 -2.25 1.60
N ARG A 89 -13.24 -3.01 1.02
CA ARG A 89 -13.04 -3.63 -0.29
C ARG A 89 -12.75 -2.60 -1.38
N PHE A 90 -13.32 -1.41 -1.28
CA PHE A 90 -13.06 -0.32 -2.22
C PHE A 90 -11.60 0.12 -2.18
N GLU A 91 -11.07 0.35 -0.97
CA GLU A 91 -9.67 0.76 -0.78
C GLU A 91 -8.70 -0.32 -1.27
N HIS A 92 -9.01 -1.58 -0.96
CA HIS A 92 -8.30 -2.74 -1.50
C HIS A 92 -8.30 -2.73 -3.03
N ASP A 93 -9.48 -2.67 -3.66
CA ASP A 93 -9.61 -2.75 -5.11
C ASP A 93 -8.94 -1.57 -5.81
N ALA A 94 -9.01 -0.37 -5.23
CA ALA A 94 -8.35 0.83 -5.75
C ALA A 94 -6.82 0.68 -5.76
N VAL A 95 -6.23 0.16 -4.68
CA VAL A 95 -4.78 -0.08 -4.61
C VAL A 95 -4.35 -1.20 -5.56
N VAL A 96 -5.14 -2.26 -5.69
CA VAL A 96 -4.87 -3.33 -6.67
C VAL A 96 -4.88 -2.79 -8.10
N GLN A 97 -5.93 -2.07 -8.49
CA GLN A 97 -6.02 -1.46 -9.82
C GLN A 97 -4.87 -0.48 -10.07
N TRP A 98 -4.51 0.32 -9.06
CA TRP A 98 -3.37 1.22 -9.13
C TRP A 98 -2.06 0.47 -9.36
N ALA A 99 -1.83 -0.65 -8.66
CA ALA A 99 -0.63 -1.45 -8.82
C ALA A 99 -0.57 -2.15 -10.19
N LEU A 100 -1.72 -2.54 -10.75
CA LEU A 100 -1.80 -3.20 -12.06
C LEU A 100 -1.61 -2.23 -13.24
N ARG A 101 -1.76 -0.91 -13.05
CA ARG A 101 -1.66 0.08 -14.14
C ARG A 101 -0.32 0.04 -14.90
N ASP A 102 0.75 -0.32 -14.19
CA ASP A 102 2.13 -0.29 -14.68
C ASP A 102 2.54 -1.65 -15.27
N LEU A 103 1.69 -2.68 -15.12
CA LEU A 103 1.92 -3.95 -15.78
C LEU A 103 1.58 -3.79 -17.26
N PRO A 104 2.47 -4.22 -18.17
CA PRO A 104 2.14 -4.24 -19.59
C PRO A 104 0.86 -5.05 -19.75
N ALA A 105 -0.17 -4.44 -20.33
CA ALA A 105 -1.46 -5.07 -20.54
C ALA A 105 -1.27 -6.35 -21.37
N VAL A 106 -1.21 -7.51 -20.71
CA VAL A 106 -1.69 -8.73 -21.32
C VAL A 106 -3.17 -8.45 -21.56
N ALA A 107 -3.54 -8.29 -22.83
CA ALA A 107 -4.91 -8.00 -23.22
C ALA A 107 -5.84 -8.96 -22.46
N PRO A 108 -6.84 -8.47 -21.71
CA PRO A 108 -7.75 -9.35 -20.99
C PRO A 108 -8.44 -10.24 -22.02
N THR A 109 -8.17 -11.54 -21.95
CA THR A 109 -8.86 -12.53 -22.78
C THR A 109 -10.12 -12.92 -22.02
N PHE A 110 -11.27 -12.41 -22.47
CA PHE A 110 -12.57 -12.81 -21.93
C PHE A 110 -12.91 -14.19 -22.50
N HIS A 111 -13.08 -15.19 -21.62
CA HIS A 111 -13.64 -16.50 -21.94
C HIS A 111 -15.14 -16.53 -21.66
#